data_AF-A0A7X7TF40-F1
#
_entry.id   AF-A0A7X7TF40-F1
#
_cell.length_a   1.000
_cell.length_b   1.000
_cell.length_c   1.000
_cell.angle_alpha   90.00
_cell.angle_beta   90.00
_cell.angle_gamma   90.00
#
_symmetry.space_group_name_H-M   'P 1'
#
loop_
_entity.id
_entity.type
_entity.pdbx_description
1 polymer ?
#
loop_
_entity_poly.entity_id
_entity_poly.type
_entity_poly.pdbx_seq_one_letter_code
_entity_poly.pdbx_strand_id
1 'polypeptide(L)'
;AHEAIGRLCDFQADIFAELDLPEKMSFAVSSLSEEEASRLIDLIDPAALEERLFLFGKKERENALAEYKKEVLQAFAEPLPEEERESKTRLAEAFYEERLRKMMRRFVIEKRRRVDGRTPEGIRPIRCETGILPRAHGSALFTRGETQSLGIVTLGGPDDSQMIDTIYQQGDKTFMLHYNFPAFSVGEIKPLRGLSRREVGHGHLAERSVKHIIPPLDDFPYTVRVVSEILESNGSSSMASICSASLALMHAGVPVKKHVAGVAMGMVFEEDGVEVLSDINGMEDHLGDMDFKVAGTKDGVTGFQMDIKVGGISQEIMKQALNQAKVARLHILNLMSAEISAPKPEISPYAPMILSIDIPTESIGELIGPGGKTIKRLTKDFEVDIDVDDLTGKVSICGIDRDKTNLAYQYVKNMTTPLVIGEKYDGIITRVEKYGVFVEIAPGKVGLLHTSNMGENVRDATTVMKIGDAVQVVIGKIEPTGKLDLKRIIDGKVAASTRTGPPHRPARKPPYQRRRSSGGGIDAE
;
A
#
# COMPACT_ATOMS: atom_id res chain seq x y z
N ALA A 1 -15.66 -24.73 -2.51
CA ALA A 1 -15.01 -24.38 -3.79
C ALA A 1 -14.83 -25.60 -4.67
N HIS A 2 -14.04 -26.61 -4.26
CA HIS A 2 -13.81 -27.84 -5.03
C HIS A 2 -15.11 -28.52 -5.50
N GLU A 3 -16.06 -28.77 -4.60
CA GLU A 3 -17.37 -29.35 -4.96
C GLU A 3 -18.16 -28.53 -5.99
N ALA A 4 -18.08 -27.20 -5.93
CA ALA A 4 -18.77 -26.33 -6.88
C ALA A 4 -18.11 -26.38 -8.27
N ILE A 5 -16.79 -26.48 -8.33
CA ILE A 5 -16.06 -26.72 -9.58
C ILE A 5 -16.44 -28.09 -10.16
N GLY A 6 -16.59 -29.12 -9.32
CA GLY A 6 -17.07 -30.44 -9.75
C GLY A 6 -18.39 -30.34 -10.51
N ARG A 7 -19.38 -29.63 -9.96
CA ARG A 7 -20.67 -29.39 -10.65
C ARG A 7 -20.52 -28.64 -11.98
N LEU A 8 -19.56 -27.72 -12.09
CA LEU A 8 -19.29 -27.02 -13.34
C LEU A 8 -18.64 -27.94 -14.38
N CYS A 9 -17.75 -28.84 -13.95
CA CYS A 9 -17.16 -29.85 -14.81
C CYS A 9 -18.23 -30.85 -15.29
N ASP A 10 -19.14 -31.28 -14.42
CA ASP A 10 -20.25 -32.15 -14.77
C ASP A 10 -21.15 -31.46 -15.82
N PHE A 11 -21.51 -30.20 -15.58
CA PHE A 11 -22.27 -29.40 -16.55
C PHE A 11 -21.57 -29.25 -17.91
N GLN A 12 -20.25 -29.04 -17.92
CA GLN A 12 -19.48 -29.02 -19.17
C GLN A 12 -19.49 -30.38 -19.87
N ALA A 13 -19.39 -31.47 -19.11
CA ALA A 13 -19.44 -32.83 -19.65
C ALA A 13 -20.82 -33.13 -20.27
N ASP A 14 -21.91 -32.67 -19.66
CA ASP A 14 -23.26 -32.80 -20.20
C ASP A 14 -23.40 -32.07 -21.55
N ILE A 15 -22.91 -30.83 -21.66
CA ILE A 15 -22.87 -30.08 -22.93
C ILE A 15 -22.07 -30.85 -23.98
N PHE A 16 -20.89 -31.39 -23.62
CA PHE A 16 -20.08 -32.15 -24.57
C PHE A 16 -20.76 -33.45 -25.01
N ALA A 17 -21.63 -34.04 -24.19
CA ALA A 17 -22.40 -35.23 -24.55
C ALA A 17 -23.58 -34.92 -25.50
N GLU A 18 -24.15 -33.70 -25.43
CA GLU A 18 -25.22 -33.26 -26.34
C GLU A 18 -24.69 -32.78 -27.71
N LEU A 19 -23.41 -32.40 -27.79
CA LEU A 19 -22.77 -31.95 -29.02
C LEU A 19 -22.21 -33.13 -29.81
N ASP A 20 -22.44 -33.15 -31.12
CA ASP A 20 -21.81 -34.10 -32.05
C ASP A 20 -20.35 -33.68 -32.32
N LEU A 21 -19.48 -33.90 -31.32
CA LEU A 21 -18.07 -33.52 -31.38
C LEU A 21 -17.29 -34.47 -32.30
N PRO A 22 -16.33 -33.97 -33.09
CA PRO A 22 -15.45 -34.83 -33.88
C PRO A 22 -14.61 -35.74 -32.97
N GLU A 23 -14.18 -36.89 -33.49
CA GLU A 23 -13.27 -37.79 -32.77
C GLU A 23 -12.03 -37.02 -32.27
N LYS A 24 -11.61 -37.34 -31.04
CA LYS A 24 -10.42 -36.75 -30.44
C LYS A 24 -9.22 -37.01 -31.36
N MET A 25 -8.50 -35.94 -31.71
CA MET A 25 -7.28 -36.04 -32.50
C MET A 25 -6.29 -36.99 -31.81
N SER A 26 -5.90 -38.05 -32.52
CA SER A 26 -4.83 -38.93 -32.08
C SER A 26 -3.48 -38.27 -32.32
N PHE A 27 -2.61 -38.29 -31.32
CA PHE A 27 -1.22 -37.84 -31.43
C PHE A 27 -0.32 -38.91 -30.82
N ALA A 28 0.74 -39.29 -31.53
CA ALA A 28 1.75 -40.19 -31.01
C ALA A 28 2.77 -39.39 -30.21
N VAL A 29 2.90 -39.68 -28.91
CA VAL A 29 3.96 -39.10 -28.09
C VAL A 29 5.27 -39.78 -28.49
N SER A 30 6.20 -39.01 -29.06
CA SER A 30 7.53 -39.51 -29.38
C SER A 30 8.26 -39.88 -28.09
N SER A 31 8.85 -41.07 -28.07
CA SER A 31 9.65 -41.59 -26.95
C SER A 31 10.88 -42.32 -27.49
N LEU A 32 11.91 -42.46 -26.66
CA LEU A 32 13.07 -43.29 -26.98
C LEU A 32 12.65 -44.76 -27.05
N SER A 33 13.28 -45.52 -27.94
CA SER A 33 13.13 -46.98 -27.91
C SER A 33 13.71 -47.55 -26.60
N GLU A 34 13.32 -48.78 -26.24
CA GLU A 34 13.84 -49.45 -25.03
C GLU A 34 15.37 -49.57 -25.07
N GLU A 35 15.94 -49.87 -26.25
CA GLU A 35 17.39 -49.95 -26.47
C GLU A 35 18.08 -48.60 -26.27
N GLU A 36 17.49 -47.53 -26.82
CA GLU A 36 18.00 -46.16 -26.68
C GLU A 36 17.93 -45.68 -25.22
N ALA A 37 16.83 -45.97 -24.54
CA ALA A 37 16.66 -45.67 -23.14
C ALA A 37 17.69 -46.44 -22.28
N SER A 38 17.89 -47.74 -22.52
CA SER A 38 18.90 -48.53 -21.82
C SER A 38 20.30 -47.97 -22.02
N ARG A 39 20.66 -47.64 -23.27
CA ARG A 39 21.96 -47.05 -23.57
C ARG A 39 22.17 -45.71 -22.85
N LEU A 40 21.15 -44.87 -22.81
CA LEU A 40 21.22 -43.59 -22.11
C LEU A 40 21.37 -43.78 -20.59
N ILE A 41 20.74 -44.82 -20.03
CA ILE A 41 20.91 -45.19 -18.62
C ILE A 41 22.35 -45.60 -18.34
N ASP A 42 22.95 -46.42 -19.21
CA ASP A 42 24.33 -46.89 -19.04
C ASP A 42 25.36 -45.76 -19.16
N LEU A 43 25.03 -44.71 -19.92
CA LEU A 43 25.86 -43.50 -20.02
C LEU A 43 25.77 -42.58 -18.79
N ILE A 44 24.71 -42.69 -18.00
CA ILE A 44 24.52 -41.87 -16.79
C ILE A 44 25.08 -42.63 -15.59
N ASP A 45 26.28 -42.28 -15.17
CA ASP A 45 26.83 -42.72 -13.89
C ASP A 45 26.02 -42.10 -12.72
N PRO A 46 25.32 -42.91 -11.90
CA PRO A 46 24.53 -42.42 -10.79
C PRO A 46 25.36 -41.71 -9.71
N ALA A 47 26.59 -42.18 -9.45
CA ALA A 47 27.45 -41.60 -8.41
C ALA A 47 27.99 -40.23 -8.85
N ALA A 48 28.39 -40.12 -10.12
CA ALA A 48 28.83 -38.87 -10.71
C ALA A 48 27.69 -37.82 -10.74
N LEU A 49 26.46 -38.26 -11.03
CA LEU A 49 25.28 -37.38 -11.01
C LEU A 49 24.92 -36.94 -9.59
N GLU A 50 24.99 -37.87 -8.62
CA GLU A 50 24.76 -37.58 -7.20
C GLU A 50 25.75 -36.52 -6.68
N GLU A 51 27.05 -36.71 -6.91
CA GLU A 51 28.09 -35.77 -6.46
C GLU A 51 27.80 -34.34 -6.95
N ARG A 52 27.45 -34.21 -8.23
CA ARG A 52 27.12 -32.91 -8.86
C ARG A 52 25.83 -32.32 -8.32
N LEU A 53 24.82 -33.15 -8.07
CA LEU A 53 23.53 -32.71 -7.52
C LEU A 53 23.66 -32.10 -6.12
N PHE A 54 24.61 -32.60 -5.32
CA PHE A 54 24.84 -32.14 -3.95
C PHE A 54 25.97 -31.11 -3.81
N LEU A 55 26.49 -30.56 -4.91
CA LEU A 55 27.41 -29.43 -4.86
C LEU A 55 26.77 -28.23 -4.16
N PHE A 56 27.58 -27.55 -3.35
CA PHE A 56 27.16 -26.36 -2.64
C PHE A 56 27.15 -25.14 -3.58
N GLY A 57 26.15 -24.27 -3.43
CA GLY A 57 25.98 -23.08 -4.26
C GLY A 57 25.21 -23.33 -5.56
N LYS A 58 24.32 -22.40 -5.91
CA LYS A 58 23.44 -22.54 -7.09
C LYS A 58 24.24 -22.67 -8.39
N LYS A 59 25.13 -21.71 -8.64
CA LYS A 59 25.85 -21.59 -9.92
C LYS A 59 26.82 -22.75 -10.16
N GLU A 60 27.56 -23.15 -9.13
CA GLU A 60 28.51 -24.26 -9.23
C GLU A 60 27.77 -25.56 -9.58
N ARG A 61 26.65 -25.82 -8.90
CA ARG A 61 25.78 -26.96 -9.21
C ARG A 61 25.17 -26.89 -10.61
N GLU A 62 24.61 -25.75 -11.01
CA GLU A 62 24.01 -25.58 -12.34
C GLU A 62 25.05 -25.80 -13.46
N ASN A 63 26.26 -25.25 -13.31
CA ASN A 63 27.34 -25.43 -14.27
C ASN A 63 27.77 -26.91 -14.35
N ALA A 64 28.01 -27.56 -13.21
CA ALA A 64 28.44 -28.96 -13.17
C ALA A 64 27.39 -29.91 -13.76
N LEU A 65 26.10 -29.68 -13.50
CA LEU A 65 25.00 -30.44 -14.08
C LEU A 65 24.85 -30.19 -15.58
N ALA A 66 25.06 -28.95 -16.04
CA ALA A 66 25.00 -28.60 -17.46
C ALA A 66 26.16 -29.21 -18.27
N GLU A 67 27.38 -29.16 -17.73
CA GLU A 67 28.56 -29.81 -18.31
C GLU A 67 28.35 -31.31 -18.44
N TYR A 68 27.91 -31.97 -17.36
CA TYR A 68 27.65 -33.40 -17.37
C TYR A 68 26.51 -33.80 -18.32
N LYS A 69 25.41 -33.03 -18.33
CA LYS A 69 24.31 -33.22 -19.30
C LYS A 69 24.83 -33.14 -20.73
N LYS A 70 25.69 -32.17 -21.03
CA LYS A 70 26.29 -32.00 -22.37
C LYS A 70 27.15 -33.20 -22.76
N GLU A 71 27.99 -33.69 -21.84
CA GLU A 71 28.83 -34.88 -22.06
C GLU A 71 27.98 -36.13 -22.37
N VAL A 72 26.97 -36.40 -21.56
CA VAL A 72 26.05 -37.54 -21.74
C VAL A 72 25.30 -37.44 -23.06
N LEU A 73 24.75 -36.27 -23.39
CA LEU A 73 24.00 -36.08 -24.63
C LEU A 73 24.91 -36.16 -25.87
N GLN A 74 26.15 -35.70 -25.78
CA GLN A 74 27.12 -35.82 -26.87
C GLN A 74 27.50 -37.29 -27.12
N ALA A 75 27.79 -38.05 -26.06
CA ALA A 75 28.08 -39.48 -26.15
C ALA A 75 26.89 -40.29 -26.69
N PHE A 76 25.66 -39.88 -26.35
CA PHE A 76 24.44 -40.48 -26.91
C PHE A 76 24.27 -40.13 -28.40
N ALA A 77 24.58 -38.90 -28.82
CA ALA A 77 24.34 -38.41 -30.17
C ALA A 77 25.38 -38.88 -31.21
N GLU A 78 26.62 -39.11 -30.81
CA GLU A 78 27.75 -39.51 -31.67
C GLU A 78 27.47 -40.75 -32.55
N PRO A 79 26.97 -41.88 -32.01
CA PRO A 79 26.65 -43.07 -32.80
C PRO A 79 25.35 -42.97 -33.62
N LEU A 80 24.57 -41.89 -33.51
CA LEU A 80 23.30 -41.73 -34.22
C LEU A 80 23.50 -41.17 -35.64
N PRO A 81 22.67 -41.61 -36.62
CA PRO A 81 22.61 -41.00 -37.94
C PRO A 81 22.30 -39.49 -37.86
N GLU A 82 22.87 -38.71 -38.78
CA GLU A 82 22.75 -37.24 -38.78
C GLU A 82 21.28 -36.77 -38.87
N GLU A 83 20.45 -37.47 -39.64
CA GLU A 83 19.03 -37.17 -39.84
C GLU A 83 18.18 -37.36 -38.56
N GLU A 84 18.57 -38.26 -37.66
CA GLU A 84 17.84 -38.57 -36.43
C GLU A 84 18.41 -37.89 -35.19
N ARG A 85 19.62 -37.32 -35.31
CA ARG A 85 20.37 -36.79 -34.18
C ARG A 85 19.59 -35.72 -33.42
N GLU A 86 19.01 -34.75 -34.12
CA GLU A 86 18.29 -33.65 -33.47
C GLU A 86 17.04 -34.12 -32.70
N SER A 87 16.20 -34.96 -33.30
CA SER A 87 14.97 -35.44 -32.67
C SER A 87 15.28 -36.36 -31.48
N LYS A 88 16.22 -37.29 -31.63
CA LYS A 88 16.61 -38.22 -30.56
C LYS A 88 17.37 -37.55 -29.43
N THR A 89 18.19 -36.52 -29.72
CA THR A 89 18.84 -35.73 -28.66
C THR A 89 17.82 -34.98 -27.80
N ARG A 90 16.76 -34.41 -28.38
CA ARG A 90 15.67 -33.78 -27.59
C ARG A 90 14.95 -34.80 -26.69
N LEU A 91 14.70 -36.01 -27.19
CA LEU A 91 14.10 -37.08 -26.39
C LEU A 91 15.04 -37.56 -25.26
N ALA A 92 16.35 -37.66 -25.54
CA ALA A 92 17.38 -37.96 -24.55
C ALA A 92 17.51 -36.88 -23.48
N GLU A 93 17.39 -35.61 -23.87
CA GLU A 93 17.36 -34.47 -22.95
C GLU A 93 16.18 -34.56 -21.97
N ALA A 94 14.96 -34.81 -22.48
CA ALA A 94 13.78 -35.00 -21.64
C ALA A 94 13.92 -36.23 -20.71
N PHE A 95 14.50 -37.33 -21.21
CA PHE A 95 14.76 -38.51 -20.40
C PHE A 95 15.78 -38.25 -19.29
N TYR A 96 16.86 -37.52 -19.58
CA TYR A 96 17.86 -37.12 -18.60
C TYR A 96 17.24 -36.25 -17.50
N GLU A 97 16.40 -35.28 -17.87
CA GLU A 97 15.70 -34.41 -16.90
C GLU A 97 14.75 -35.20 -15.99
N GLU A 98 14.02 -36.18 -16.54
CA GLU A 98 13.17 -37.06 -15.75
C GLU A 98 14.00 -37.96 -14.80
N ARG A 99 15.19 -38.41 -15.23
CA ARG A 99 16.12 -39.15 -14.36
C ARG A 99 16.65 -38.28 -13.22
N LEU A 100 17.06 -37.05 -13.51
CA LEU A 100 17.51 -36.08 -12.51
C LEU A 100 16.40 -35.78 -11.50
N ARG A 101 15.17 -35.58 -11.99
CA ARG A 101 13.95 -35.39 -11.18
C ARG A 101 13.76 -36.57 -10.22
N LYS A 102 13.71 -37.80 -10.73
CA LYS A 102 13.55 -39.01 -9.92
C LYS A 102 14.67 -39.21 -8.89
N MET A 103 15.91 -38.88 -9.26
CA MET A 103 17.03 -38.95 -8.33
C MET A 103 16.84 -37.98 -7.16
N MET A 104 16.60 -36.70 -7.43
CA MET A 104 16.38 -35.68 -6.40
C MET A 104 15.26 -36.07 -5.44
N ARG A 105 14.12 -36.52 -5.99
CA ARG A 105 12.94 -36.89 -5.21
C ARG A 105 13.17 -38.08 -4.29
N ARG A 106 13.88 -39.09 -4.78
CA ARG A 106 14.25 -40.27 -3.98
C ARG A 106 15.11 -39.91 -2.78
N PHE A 107 16.09 -39.00 -2.94
CA PHE A 107 16.89 -38.52 -1.82
C PHE A 107 16.05 -37.78 -0.77
N VAL A 108 15.07 -36.99 -1.21
CA VAL A 108 14.14 -36.29 -0.31
C VAL A 108 13.30 -37.29 0.49
N ILE A 109 12.76 -38.32 -0.17
CA ILE A 109 11.88 -39.31 0.47
C ILE A 109 12.67 -40.29 1.35
N GLU A 110 13.69 -40.95 0.80
CA GLU A 110 14.40 -42.04 1.48
C GLU A 110 15.44 -41.54 2.49
N LYS A 111 16.16 -40.46 2.15
CA LYS A 111 17.29 -39.96 2.97
C LYS A 111 16.92 -38.72 3.78
N ARG A 112 15.72 -38.16 3.60
CA ARG A 112 15.30 -36.86 4.17
C ARG A 112 16.35 -35.77 3.97
N ARG A 113 17.05 -35.79 2.84
CA ARG A 113 18.17 -34.89 2.52
C ARG A 113 17.88 -34.14 1.23
N ARG A 114 17.95 -32.82 1.30
CA ARG A 114 17.73 -31.92 0.16
C ARG A 114 19.04 -31.64 -0.58
N VAL A 115 18.92 -31.09 -1.78
CA VAL A 115 20.05 -30.76 -2.69
C VAL A 115 21.08 -29.79 -2.10
N ASP A 116 20.72 -29.04 -1.06
CA ASP A 116 21.61 -28.14 -0.33
C ASP A 116 21.97 -28.65 1.08
N GLY A 117 21.66 -29.92 1.38
CA GLY A 117 21.97 -30.59 2.64
C GLY A 117 20.97 -30.32 3.78
N ARG A 118 19.96 -29.47 3.59
CA ARG A 118 18.93 -29.23 4.61
C ARG A 118 17.99 -30.43 4.80
N THR A 119 17.35 -30.49 5.96
CA THR A 119 16.18 -31.35 6.18
C THR A 119 14.94 -30.76 5.48
N PRO A 120 13.85 -31.53 5.30
CA PRO A 120 12.59 -31.04 4.73
C PRO A 120 12.05 -29.79 5.43
N GLU A 121 12.20 -29.68 6.75
CA GLU A 121 11.70 -28.57 7.56
C GLU A 121 12.67 -27.37 7.60
N GLY A 122 13.92 -27.57 7.19
CA GLY A 122 15.01 -26.59 7.32
C GLY A 122 14.80 -25.33 6.47
N ILE A 123 15.02 -24.18 7.09
CA ILE A 123 14.94 -22.85 6.44
C ILE A 123 16.36 -22.35 6.19
N ARG A 124 16.58 -21.67 5.05
CA ARG A 124 17.88 -21.07 4.74
C ARG A 124 18.23 -19.96 5.73
N PRO A 125 19.52 -19.62 5.89
CA PRO A 125 19.94 -18.48 6.69
C PRO A 125 19.23 -17.20 6.24
N ILE A 126 18.71 -16.44 7.20
CA ILE A 126 17.99 -15.17 6.94
C ILE A 126 18.76 -14.02 7.58
N ARG A 127 18.92 -12.94 6.81
CA ARG A 127 19.43 -11.65 7.27
C ARG A 127 18.41 -10.57 6.92
N CYS A 128 18.08 -9.75 7.91
CA CYS A 128 17.20 -8.60 7.76
C CYS A 128 18.01 -7.36 8.08
N GLU A 129 17.91 -6.34 7.24
CA GLU A 129 18.55 -5.04 7.45
C GLU A 129 17.59 -3.93 7.06
N THR A 130 17.48 -2.89 7.87
CA THR A 130 16.62 -1.73 7.59
C THR A 130 17.42 -0.45 7.37
N GLY A 131 16.87 0.51 6.62
CA GLY A 131 17.47 1.84 6.47
C GLY A 131 18.72 1.94 5.59
N ILE A 132 18.83 1.05 4.61
CA ILE A 132 20.01 0.93 3.74
C ILE A 132 20.10 2.06 2.72
N LEU A 133 18.95 2.56 2.27
CA LEU A 133 18.88 3.69 1.33
C LEU A 133 18.74 5.01 2.11
N PRO A 134 19.70 5.95 2.01
CA PRO A 134 19.71 7.17 2.83
C PRO A 134 18.52 8.11 2.62
N ARG A 135 17.95 8.13 1.40
CA ARG A 135 16.90 9.09 1.02
C ARG A 135 15.51 8.46 0.85
N ALA A 136 15.41 7.13 0.86
CA ALA A 136 14.10 6.49 0.78
C ALA A 136 13.29 6.79 2.06
N HIS A 137 11.96 6.91 1.95
CA HIS A 137 11.13 7.15 3.15
C HIS A 137 11.22 5.94 4.08
N GLY A 138 11.22 4.73 3.51
CA GLY A 138 11.74 3.55 4.19
C GLY A 138 12.44 2.59 3.24
N SER A 139 13.33 1.77 3.77
CA SER A 139 14.00 0.73 3.01
C SER A 139 14.35 -0.46 3.89
N ALA A 140 14.40 -1.65 3.29
CA ALA A 140 14.87 -2.86 3.94
C ALA A 140 15.44 -3.86 2.93
N LEU A 141 16.51 -4.55 3.29
CA LEU A 141 17.05 -5.68 2.55
C LEU A 141 16.74 -6.95 3.33
N PHE A 142 15.97 -7.83 2.70
CA PHE A 142 15.70 -9.16 3.20
C PHE A 142 16.46 -10.17 2.36
N THR A 143 17.36 -10.92 2.99
CA THR A 143 18.13 -11.98 2.34
C THR A 143 17.78 -13.32 2.99
N ARG A 144 17.45 -14.34 2.20
CA ARG A 144 17.18 -15.72 2.63
C ARG A 144 17.93 -16.68 1.73
N GLY A 145 19.05 -17.21 2.21
CA GLY A 145 20.02 -17.91 1.35
C GLY A 145 20.39 -17.04 0.15
N GLU A 146 20.31 -17.59 -1.06
CA GLU A 146 20.57 -16.89 -2.32
C GLU A 146 19.28 -16.25 -2.91
N THR A 147 18.37 -15.78 -2.07
CA THR A 147 17.19 -14.98 -2.47
C THR A 147 17.21 -13.66 -1.72
N GLN A 148 17.33 -12.55 -2.44
CA GLN A 148 17.48 -11.22 -1.86
C GLN A 148 16.48 -10.23 -2.46
N SER A 149 15.77 -9.52 -1.59
CA SER A 149 14.79 -8.50 -1.95
C SER A 149 15.07 -7.19 -1.22
N LEU A 150 15.23 -6.11 -1.98
CA LEU A 150 15.31 -4.74 -1.50
C LEU A 150 13.93 -4.10 -1.60
N GLY A 151 13.28 -3.94 -0.44
CA GLY A 151 12.02 -3.23 -0.30
C GLY A 151 12.27 -1.74 -0.11
N ILE A 152 11.54 -0.91 -0.86
CA ILE A 152 11.64 0.56 -0.84
C ILE A 152 10.23 1.12 -0.67
N VAL A 153 10.03 1.96 0.34
CA VAL A 153 8.76 2.63 0.61
C VAL A 153 8.86 4.09 0.23
N THR A 154 7.88 4.55 -0.52
CA THR A 154 7.61 5.96 -0.81
C THR A 154 6.22 6.30 -0.29
N LEU A 155 6.12 7.44 0.39
CA LEU A 155 4.90 8.01 0.94
C LEU A 155 4.56 9.23 0.09
N GLY A 156 3.32 9.30 -0.36
CA GLY A 156 2.79 10.36 -1.22
C GLY A 156 1.49 10.95 -0.68
N GLY A 157 1.08 12.07 -1.25
CA GLY A 157 -0.20 12.70 -0.95
C GLY A 157 -1.39 11.95 -1.54
N PRO A 158 -2.62 12.45 -1.36
CA PRO A 158 -3.82 11.89 -2.00
C PRO A 158 -3.72 11.83 -3.53
N ASP A 159 -3.11 12.84 -4.16
CA ASP A 159 -2.93 12.93 -5.62
C ASP A 159 -1.99 11.87 -6.21
N ASP A 160 -1.13 11.25 -5.38
CA ASP A 160 -0.25 10.15 -5.79
C ASP A 160 -0.96 8.80 -5.87
N SER A 161 -2.27 8.76 -5.54
CA SER A 161 -3.06 7.54 -5.62
C SER A 161 -3.23 7.06 -7.06
N GLN A 162 -3.31 5.74 -7.24
CA GLN A 162 -3.48 5.16 -8.56
C GLN A 162 -4.97 5.08 -8.91
N MET A 163 -5.40 5.85 -9.90
CA MET A 163 -6.72 5.69 -10.50
C MET A 163 -6.83 4.33 -11.19
N ILE A 164 -7.84 3.55 -10.79
CA ILE A 164 -8.21 2.28 -11.41
C ILE A 164 -9.48 2.52 -12.22
N ASP A 165 -9.40 2.31 -13.53
CA ASP A 165 -10.54 2.31 -14.43
C ASP A 165 -10.59 0.98 -15.19
N THR A 166 -11.36 0.04 -14.65
CA THR A 166 -11.54 -1.30 -15.24
C THR A 166 -13.02 -1.65 -15.25
N ILE A 167 -13.39 -2.65 -16.05
CA ILE A 167 -14.78 -3.13 -16.17
C ILE A 167 -15.38 -3.54 -14.81
N TYR A 168 -14.55 -4.08 -13.91
CA TYR A 168 -15.01 -4.63 -12.62
C TYR A 168 -14.79 -3.69 -11.44
N GLN A 169 -13.91 -2.70 -11.58
CA GLN A 169 -13.47 -1.85 -10.49
C GLN A 169 -13.16 -0.45 -11.01
N GLN A 170 -13.79 0.54 -10.37
CA GLN A 170 -13.49 1.96 -10.53
C GLN A 170 -13.17 2.57 -9.18
N GLY A 171 -12.18 3.48 -9.13
CA GLY A 171 -11.80 4.23 -7.94
C GLY A 171 -10.29 4.29 -7.73
N ASP A 172 -9.89 4.86 -6.60
CA ASP A 172 -8.47 5.11 -6.33
C ASP A 172 -7.84 4.06 -5.42
N LYS A 173 -6.59 3.74 -5.73
CA LYS A 173 -5.79 2.76 -5.00
C LYS A 173 -4.65 3.48 -4.28
N THR A 174 -4.75 3.50 -2.95
CA THR A 174 -3.81 4.21 -2.07
C THR A 174 -2.65 3.34 -1.57
N PHE A 175 -2.72 2.02 -1.73
CA PHE A 175 -1.62 1.11 -1.45
C PHE A 175 -1.22 0.35 -2.70
N MET A 176 0.03 0.49 -3.11
CA MET A 176 0.58 -0.16 -4.30
C MET A 176 1.85 -0.93 -3.94
N LEU A 177 1.99 -2.14 -4.48
CA LEU A 177 3.24 -2.89 -4.39
C LEU A 177 3.70 -3.31 -5.79
N HIS A 178 4.82 -2.75 -6.21
CA HIS A 178 5.47 -3.10 -7.48
C HIS A 178 6.63 -4.06 -7.22
N TYR A 179 6.73 -5.06 -8.08
CA TYR A 179 7.73 -6.10 -8.00
C TYR A 179 8.54 -6.09 -9.31
N ASN A 180 9.86 -5.99 -9.16
CA ASN A 180 10.80 -5.95 -10.28
C ASN A 180 11.77 -7.13 -10.18
N PHE A 181 11.94 -7.85 -11.30
CA PHE A 181 12.83 -9.01 -11.39
C PHE A 181 13.87 -8.81 -12.49
N PRO A 182 14.93 -8.01 -12.21
CA PRO A 182 15.96 -7.74 -13.20
C PRO A 182 16.75 -9.02 -13.54
N ALA A 183 17.24 -9.11 -14.78
CA ALA A 183 17.89 -10.32 -15.29
C ALA A 183 19.15 -10.72 -14.51
N PHE A 184 19.88 -9.74 -13.97
CA PHE A 184 21.08 -10.00 -13.16
C PHE A 184 20.77 -10.80 -11.89
N SER A 185 19.52 -10.77 -11.39
CA SER A 185 19.12 -11.49 -10.17
C SER A 185 19.22 -13.01 -10.28
N VAL A 186 19.21 -13.52 -11.52
CA VAL A 186 19.46 -14.94 -11.83
C VAL A 186 20.79 -15.15 -12.54
N GLY A 187 21.60 -14.08 -12.73
CA GLY A 187 22.86 -14.13 -13.45
C GLY A 187 22.72 -14.15 -14.98
N GLU A 188 21.54 -13.80 -15.52
CA GLU A 188 21.28 -13.77 -16.95
C GLU A 188 21.41 -12.36 -17.53
N ILE A 189 21.63 -12.28 -18.85
CA ILE A 189 21.65 -11.03 -19.61
C ILE A 189 20.39 -10.98 -20.47
N LYS A 190 19.49 -10.02 -20.20
CA LYS A 190 18.29 -9.76 -21.01
C LYS A 190 18.10 -8.25 -21.18
N PRO A 191 17.52 -7.80 -22.32
CA PRO A 191 17.18 -6.39 -22.49
C PRO A 191 16.10 -5.99 -21.48
N LEU A 192 16.25 -4.80 -20.89
CA LEU A 192 15.24 -4.21 -20.02
C LEU A 192 14.00 -3.87 -20.86
N ARG A 193 12.93 -4.65 -20.68
CA ARG A 193 11.61 -4.43 -21.28
C ARG A 193 10.60 -4.09 -20.17
N GLY A 194 9.35 -3.85 -20.55
CA GLY A 194 8.26 -3.72 -19.58
C GLY A 194 8.05 -4.98 -18.74
N LEU A 195 7.22 -4.86 -17.69
CA LEU A 195 6.94 -5.93 -16.74
C LEU A 195 6.31 -7.15 -17.42
N SER A 196 6.81 -8.33 -17.06
CA SER A 196 6.23 -9.61 -17.45
C SER A 196 4.96 -9.94 -16.65
N ARG A 197 4.13 -10.84 -17.18
CA ARG A 197 2.94 -11.35 -16.45
C ARG A 197 3.30 -11.94 -15.08
N ARG A 198 4.47 -12.58 -14.98
CA ARG A 198 4.96 -13.19 -13.74
C ARG A 198 5.30 -12.12 -12.70
N GLU A 199 5.98 -11.05 -13.11
CA GLU A 199 6.32 -9.95 -12.21
C GLU A 199 5.06 -9.26 -11.67
N VAL A 200 4.08 -8.98 -12.53
CA VAL A 200 2.79 -8.43 -12.12
C VAL A 200 2.06 -9.39 -11.16
N GLY A 201 2.04 -10.68 -11.46
CA GLY A 201 1.42 -11.69 -10.60
C GLY A 201 2.07 -11.81 -9.22
N HIS A 202 3.41 -11.78 -9.16
CA HIS A 202 4.16 -11.77 -7.90
C HIS A 202 3.91 -10.47 -7.11
N GLY A 203 3.89 -9.32 -7.79
CA GLY A 203 3.53 -8.04 -7.19
C GLY A 203 2.14 -8.07 -6.58
N HIS A 204 1.13 -8.55 -7.31
CA HIS A 204 -0.24 -8.68 -6.80
C HIS A 204 -0.35 -9.66 -5.61
N LEU A 205 0.38 -10.78 -5.62
CA LEU A 205 0.40 -11.70 -4.48
C LEU A 205 0.96 -11.01 -3.24
N ALA A 206 2.10 -10.32 -3.39
CA ALA A 206 2.72 -9.61 -2.29
C ALA A 206 1.84 -8.46 -1.80
N GLU A 207 1.25 -7.69 -2.70
CA GLU A 207 0.33 -6.59 -2.39
C GLU A 207 -0.87 -7.09 -1.59
N ARG A 208 -1.57 -8.12 -2.07
CA ARG A 208 -2.74 -8.70 -1.38
C ARG A 208 -2.38 -9.21 0.01
N SER A 209 -1.18 -9.76 0.17
CA SER A 209 -0.69 -10.28 1.44
C SER A 209 -0.37 -9.16 2.45
N VAL A 210 0.15 -8.03 1.99
CA VAL A 210 0.57 -6.90 2.85
C VAL A 210 -0.58 -5.92 3.09
N LYS A 211 -1.51 -5.75 2.14
CA LYS A 211 -2.63 -4.79 2.23
C LYS A 211 -3.44 -4.94 3.52
N HIS A 212 -3.56 -6.15 4.06
CA HIS A 212 -4.31 -6.42 5.29
C HIS A 212 -3.71 -5.82 6.57
N ILE A 213 -2.44 -5.41 6.56
CA ILE A 213 -1.80 -4.74 7.70
C ILE A 213 -1.67 -3.22 7.52
N ILE A 214 -2.05 -2.70 6.36
CA ILE A 214 -1.98 -1.28 6.07
C ILE A 214 -3.08 -0.55 6.87
N PRO A 215 -2.74 0.52 7.60
CA PRO A 215 -3.72 1.33 8.33
C PRO A 215 -4.76 1.96 7.38
N PRO A 216 -5.98 2.25 7.87
CA PRO A 216 -6.94 3.05 7.11
C PRO A 216 -6.42 4.49 6.91
N LEU A 217 -6.93 5.18 5.88
CA LEU A 217 -6.53 6.55 5.55
C LEU A 217 -6.80 7.55 6.68
N ASP A 218 -7.79 7.28 7.54
CA ASP A 218 -8.07 8.13 8.69
C ASP A 218 -6.95 8.11 9.73
N ASP A 219 -6.32 6.96 9.93
CA ASP A 219 -5.21 6.79 10.87
C ASP A 219 -3.86 7.17 10.22
N PHE A 220 -3.75 7.01 8.90
CA PHE A 220 -2.53 7.27 8.15
C PHE A 220 -2.87 7.81 6.75
N PRO A 221 -2.98 9.14 6.58
CA PRO A 221 -3.53 9.77 5.38
C PRO A 221 -2.53 9.84 4.21
N TYR A 222 -1.77 8.77 4.00
CA TYR A 222 -0.74 8.68 2.98
C TYR A 222 -1.08 7.65 1.92
N THR A 223 -0.78 8.00 0.67
CA THR A 223 -0.60 7.01 -0.38
C THR A 223 0.73 6.30 -0.16
N VAL A 224 0.72 4.97 -0.13
CA VAL A 224 1.90 4.14 0.15
C VAL A 224 2.25 3.33 -1.07
N ARG A 225 3.45 3.58 -1.61
CA ARG A 225 4.04 2.80 -2.70
C ARG A 225 5.22 2.00 -2.18
N VAL A 226 5.15 0.69 -2.36
CA VAL A 226 6.25 -0.23 -2.10
C VAL A 226 6.83 -0.69 -3.43
N VAL A 227 8.16 -0.61 -3.59
CA VAL A 227 8.88 -1.27 -4.68
C VAL A 227 9.76 -2.36 -4.10
N SER A 228 9.62 -3.58 -4.58
CA SER A 228 10.51 -4.69 -4.28
C SER A 228 11.42 -4.94 -5.48
N GLU A 229 12.69 -4.60 -5.33
CA GLU A 229 13.75 -4.95 -6.27
C GLU A 229 14.36 -6.30 -5.87
N ILE A 230 14.33 -7.29 -6.77
CA ILE A 230 14.98 -8.57 -6.52
C ILE A 230 16.44 -8.48 -6.97
N LEU A 231 17.36 -8.67 -6.02
CA LEU A 231 18.79 -8.58 -6.27
C LEU A 231 19.43 -9.95 -6.51
N GLU A 232 18.87 -11.01 -5.91
CA GLU A 232 19.27 -12.40 -6.11
C GLU A 232 18.06 -13.33 -6.02
N SER A 233 18.05 -14.42 -6.79
CA SER A 233 16.95 -15.38 -6.80
C SER A 233 17.39 -16.85 -6.98
N ASN A 234 17.30 -17.60 -5.89
CA ASN A 234 17.32 -19.06 -5.85
C ASN A 234 16.14 -19.64 -5.04
N GLY A 235 14.94 -19.11 -5.20
CA GLY A 235 13.77 -19.52 -4.42
C GLY A 235 12.65 -18.52 -4.59
N SER A 236 11.67 -18.53 -3.67
CA SER A 236 10.55 -17.61 -3.77
C SER A 236 10.92 -16.19 -3.39
N SER A 237 11.28 -15.42 -4.42
CA SER A 237 11.46 -13.98 -4.39
C SER A 237 10.16 -13.23 -4.05
N SER A 238 9.00 -13.73 -4.47
CA SER A 238 7.70 -13.13 -4.11
C SER A 238 7.43 -13.16 -2.61
N MET A 239 7.85 -14.23 -1.91
CA MET A 239 7.76 -14.29 -0.45
C MET A 239 8.81 -13.40 0.23
N ALA A 240 10.00 -13.27 -0.35
CA ALA A 240 11.01 -12.32 0.11
C ALA A 240 10.52 -10.87 -0.01
N SER A 241 9.78 -10.52 -1.07
CA SER A 241 9.15 -9.20 -1.26
C SER A 241 8.15 -8.84 -0.17
N ILE A 242 7.40 -9.82 0.35
CA ILE A 242 6.48 -9.58 1.45
C ILE A 242 7.25 -9.24 2.72
N CYS A 243 8.33 -9.97 3.01
CA CYS A 243 9.17 -9.73 4.16
C CYS A 243 9.89 -8.37 4.08
N SER A 244 10.51 -8.05 2.94
CA SER A 244 11.19 -6.76 2.73
C SER A 244 10.20 -5.59 2.76
N ALA A 245 9.01 -5.74 2.17
CA ALA A 245 7.94 -4.74 2.26
C ALA A 245 7.52 -4.50 3.72
N SER A 246 7.30 -5.57 4.50
CA SER A 246 6.88 -5.43 5.89
C SER A 246 7.94 -4.73 6.76
N LEU A 247 9.23 -5.03 6.56
CA LEU A 247 10.33 -4.35 7.23
C LEU A 247 10.43 -2.87 6.79
N ALA A 248 10.36 -2.62 5.48
CA ALA A 248 10.49 -1.27 4.93
C ALA A 248 9.32 -0.36 5.36
N LEU A 249 8.10 -0.89 5.49
CA LEU A 249 6.93 -0.15 5.99
C LEU A 249 7.12 0.29 7.44
N MET A 250 7.61 -0.59 8.32
CA MET A 250 7.92 -0.22 9.70
C MET A 250 9.06 0.82 9.75
N HIS A 251 10.10 0.63 8.94
CA HIS A 251 11.19 1.60 8.85
C HIS A 251 10.73 2.97 8.33
N ALA A 252 9.71 3.01 7.47
CA ALA A 252 9.11 4.25 6.96
C ALA A 252 8.24 5.00 7.97
N GLY A 253 7.97 4.40 9.14
CA GLY A 253 7.05 4.96 10.14
C GLY A 253 5.58 4.74 9.80
N VAL A 254 5.25 3.85 8.87
CA VAL A 254 3.85 3.46 8.63
C VAL A 254 3.36 2.72 9.87
N PRO A 255 2.22 3.10 10.48
CA PRO A 255 1.73 2.53 11.73
C PRO A 255 1.10 1.14 11.54
N VAL A 256 1.86 0.22 10.97
CA VAL A 256 1.48 -1.19 10.82
C VAL A 256 1.52 -1.88 12.18
N LYS A 257 0.44 -2.59 12.53
CA LYS A 257 0.32 -3.21 13.86
C LYS A 257 1.19 -4.45 14.04
N LYS A 258 1.52 -5.15 12.95
CA LYS A 258 2.19 -6.47 12.96
C LYS A 258 3.02 -6.64 11.69
N HIS A 259 4.08 -7.44 11.79
CA HIS A 259 4.77 -7.95 10.62
C HIS A 259 3.94 -8.98 9.84
N VAL A 260 4.16 -9.02 8.53
CA VAL A 260 3.72 -10.09 7.63
C VAL A 260 4.97 -10.73 7.03
N ALA A 261 5.07 -12.04 7.12
CA ALA A 261 6.14 -12.81 6.47
C ALA A 261 5.56 -13.82 5.49
N GLY A 262 6.33 -14.10 4.43
CA GLY A 262 6.03 -15.11 3.43
C GLY A 262 6.99 -16.30 3.50
N VAL A 263 6.45 -17.50 3.30
CA VAL A 263 7.24 -18.72 3.10
C VAL A 263 6.73 -19.46 1.87
N ALA A 264 7.67 -20.00 1.09
CA ALA A 264 7.35 -20.90 -0.01
C ALA A 264 7.60 -22.33 0.43
N MET A 265 6.66 -23.18 0.10
CA MET A 265 6.60 -24.57 0.48
C MET A 265 6.52 -25.39 -0.80
N GLY A 266 7.09 -26.59 -0.76
CA GLY A 266 6.97 -27.55 -1.83
C GLY A 266 6.52 -28.90 -1.31
N MET A 267 6.24 -29.79 -2.24
CA MET A 267 5.95 -31.18 -1.94
C MET A 267 6.53 -32.08 -3.02
N VAL A 268 7.05 -33.21 -2.57
CA VAL A 268 7.40 -34.34 -3.43
C VAL A 268 6.41 -35.47 -3.13
N PHE A 269 5.80 -36.00 -4.18
CA PHE A 269 4.83 -37.08 -4.12
C PHE A 269 5.30 -38.22 -5.03
N GLU A 270 5.63 -39.36 -4.44
CA GLU A 270 5.96 -40.60 -5.15
C GLU A 270 5.12 -41.74 -4.57
N GLU A 271 5.08 -42.89 -5.25
CA GLU A 271 4.36 -44.08 -4.78
C GLU A 271 4.84 -44.53 -3.39
N ASP A 272 6.13 -44.34 -3.10
CA ASP A 272 6.79 -44.75 -1.86
C ASP A 272 6.57 -43.76 -0.69
N GLY A 273 6.01 -42.57 -0.94
CA GLY A 273 5.75 -41.60 0.13
C GLY A 273 5.60 -40.14 -0.31
N VAL A 274 5.26 -39.31 0.66
CA VAL A 274 5.02 -37.86 0.48
C VAL A 274 5.87 -37.09 1.48
N GLU A 275 6.59 -36.08 0.99
CA GLU A 275 7.41 -35.21 1.83
C GLU A 275 7.12 -33.73 1.54
N VAL A 276 6.93 -32.94 2.60
CA VAL A 276 6.71 -31.50 2.51
C VAL A 276 8.00 -30.75 2.77
N LEU A 277 8.34 -29.82 1.88
CA LEU A 277 9.56 -29.02 1.93
C LEU A 277 9.25 -27.58 2.36
N SER A 278 9.94 -27.11 3.39
CA SER A 278 9.95 -25.72 3.83
C SER A 278 10.99 -24.91 3.04
N ASP A 279 10.64 -23.69 2.69
CA ASP A 279 11.57 -22.72 2.08
C ASP A 279 12.30 -23.31 0.86
N ILE A 280 11.52 -23.67 -0.16
CA ILE A 280 12.05 -24.31 -1.37
C ILE A 280 13.01 -23.42 -2.16
N ASN A 281 14.01 -24.05 -2.75
CA ASN A 281 14.89 -23.44 -3.74
C ASN A 281 14.31 -23.58 -5.16
N GLY A 282 14.96 -22.95 -6.15
CA GLY A 282 14.44 -22.95 -7.54
C GLY A 282 14.39 -24.34 -8.19
N MET A 283 15.33 -25.22 -7.84
CA MET A 283 15.39 -26.59 -8.37
C MET A 283 14.26 -27.45 -7.80
N GLU A 284 13.99 -27.32 -6.49
CA GLU A 284 12.89 -28.02 -5.81
C GLU A 284 11.51 -27.56 -6.30
N ASP A 285 11.36 -26.29 -6.65
CA ASP A 285 10.15 -25.74 -7.30
C ASP A 285 9.93 -26.33 -8.70
N HIS A 286 11.00 -26.39 -9.49
CA HIS A 286 10.96 -26.93 -10.85
C HIS A 286 10.65 -28.44 -10.85
N LEU A 287 11.35 -29.21 -10.00
CA LEU A 287 11.31 -30.67 -9.95
C LEU A 287 10.26 -31.23 -8.97
N GLY A 288 9.60 -30.39 -8.17
CA GLY A 288 8.54 -30.77 -7.22
C GLY A 288 7.16 -30.91 -7.85
N ASP A 289 6.24 -31.56 -7.13
CA ASP A 289 4.86 -31.86 -7.57
C ASP A 289 3.84 -30.78 -7.20
N MET A 290 4.13 -30.04 -6.13
CA MET A 290 3.32 -28.91 -5.69
C MET A 290 4.23 -27.83 -5.15
N ASP A 291 3.93 -26.57 -5.49
CA ASP A 291 4.46 -25.40 -4.81
C ASP A 291 3.31 -24.57 -4.25
N PHE A 292 3.43 -24.13 -3.01
CA PHE A 292 2.48 -23.20 -2.44
C PHE A 292 3.17 -22.15 -1.59
N LYS A 293 2.60 -20.97 -1.58
CA LYS A 293 3.14 -19.77 -0.96
C LYS A 293 2.15 -19.31 0.09
N VAL A 294 2.64 -19.17 1.32
CA VAL A 294 1.82 -18.76 2.46
C VAL A 294 2.42 -17.51 3.06
N ALA A 295 1.62 -16.47 3.12
CA ALA A 295 1.95 -15.21 3.77
C ALA A 295 0.99 -14.94 4.92
N GLY A 296 1.49 -14.30 5.97
CA GLY A 296 0.66 -14.02 7.13
C GLY A 296 1.39 -13.40 8.30
N THR A 297 0.59 -13.06 9.31
CA THR A 297 1.05 -12.59 10.61
C THR A 297 1.17 -13.78 11.59
N LYS A 298 1.50 -13.48 12.84
CA LYS A 298 1.45 -14.46 13.94
C LYS A 298 0.02 -14.96 14.23
N ASP A 299 -0.99 -14.16 13.88
CA ASP A 299 -2.41 -14.43 14.18
C ASP A 299 -3.12 -15.20 13.06
N GLY A 300 -2.66 -15.09 11.81
CA GLY A 300 -3.40 -15.65 10.68
C GLY A 300 -2.70 -15.49 9.33
N VAL A 301 -3.28 -16.13 8.32
CA VAL A 301 -2.84 -16.06 6.93
C VAL A 301 -3.44 -14.82 6.28
N THR A 302 -2.63 -14.03 5.57
CA THR A 302 -3.06 -12.86 4.80
C THR A 302 -2.98 -13.09 3.29
N GLY A 303 -2.19 -14.07 2.84
CA GLY A 303 -2.10 -14.46 1.45
C GLY A 303 -1.80 -15.95 1.30
N PHE A 304 -2.43 -16.57 0.31
CA PHE A 304 -2.23 -17.97 -0.03
C PHE A 304 -2.30 -18.14 -1.54
N GLN A 305 -1.29 -18.79 -2.12
CA GLN A 305 -1.25 -19.20 -3.51
C GLN A 305 -0.78 -20.65 -3.55
N MET A 306 -1.38 -21.47 -4.40
CA MET A 306 -1.02 -22.88 -4.54
C MET A 306 -1.10 -23.27 -6.01
N ASP A 307 -0.08 -23.98 -6.47
CA ASP A 307 0.00 -24.59 -7.79
C ASP A 307 0.31 -26.08 -7.61
N ILE A 308 -0.52 -26.91 -8.22
CA ILE A 308 -0.51 -28.37 -8.06
C ILE A 308 -0.36 -28.98 -9.45
N LYS A 309 0.70 -29.78 -9.63
CA LYS A 309 1.00 -30.48 -10.88
C LYS A 309 0.48 -31.93 -10.91
N VAL A 310 0.00 -32.45 -9.78
CA VAL A 310 -0.42 -33.85 -9.61
C VAL A 310 -1.80 -33.98 -8.95
N GLY A 311 -2.54 -35.04 -9.32
CA GLY A 311 -3.76 -35.41 -8.60
C GLY A 311 -3.47 -36.08 -7.25
N GLY A 312 -4.51 -36.32 -6.44
CA GLY A 312 -4.41 -37.21 -5.27
C GLY A 312 -3.95 -36.57 -3.96
N ILE A 313 -3.89 -35.24 -3.86
CA ILE A 313 -3.52 -34.56 -2.61
C ILE A 313 -4.68 -34.63 -1.61
N SER A 314 -4.47 -35.37 -0.51
CA SER A 314 -5.47 -35.49 0.56
C SER A 314 -5.54 -34.22 1.43
N GLN A 315 -6.68 -34.03 2.11
CA GLN A 315 -6.83 -32.94 3.08
C GLN A 315 -5.83 -33.03 4.24
N GLU A 316 -5.43 -34.25 4.61
CA GLU A 316 -4.47 -34.50 5.69
C GLU A 316 -3.08 -33.99 5.32
N ILE A 317 -2.62 -34.29 4.09
CA ILE A 317 -1.35 -33.80 3.55
C ILE A 317 -1.36 -32.27 3.52
N MET A 318 -2.45 -31.66 3.05
CA MET A 318 -2.59 -30.20 3.01
C MET A 318 -2.53 -29.59 4.43
N LYS A 319 -3.15 -30.23 5.42
CA LYS A 319 -3.11 -29.79 6.82
C LYS A 319 -1.70 -29.89 7.41
N GLN A 320 -0.97 -30.97 7.14
CA GLN A 320 0.43 -31.11 7.51
C GLN A 320 1.27 -29.98 6.90
N ALA A 321 1.09 -29.74 5.60
CA ALA A 321 1.85 -28.75 4.86
C ALA A 321 1.61 -27.32 5.39
N LEU A 322 0.36 -26.98 5.70
CA LEU A 322 0.01 -25.69 6.30
C LEU A 322 0.56 -25.51 7.73
N ASN A 323 0.59 -26.58 8.53
CA ASN A 323 1.18 -26.54 9.87
C ASN A 323 2.70 -26.32 9.81
N GLN A 324 3.40 -27.02 8.91
CA GLN A 324 4.82 -26.80 8.67
C GLN A 324 5.10 -25.38 8.15
N ALA A 325 4.27 -24.89 7.23
CA ALA A 325 4.34 -23.51 6.75
C ALA A 325 4.15 -22.48 7.88
N LYS A 326 3.25 -22.75 8.84
CA LYS A 326 3.06 -21.90 10.02
C LYS A 326 4.32 -21.83 10.88
N VAL A 327 4.94 -22.97 11.17
CA VAL A 327 6.20 -23.01 11.94
C VAL A 327 7.29 -22.20 11.24
N ALA A 328 7.45 -22.40 9.94
CA ALA A 328 8.44 -21.67 9.16
C ALA A 328 8.17 -20.16 9.10
N ARG A 329 6.91 -19.77 8.88
CA ARG A 329 6.50 -18.36 8.89
C ARG A 329 6.77 -17.69 10.23
N LEU A 330 6.47 -18.35 11.36
CA LEU A 330 6.73 -17.81 12.69
C LEU A 330 8.22 -17.65 12.96
N HIS A 331 9.06 -18.57 12.49
CA HIS A 331 10.52 -18.42 12.57
C HIS A 331 11.00 -17.17 11.83
N ILE A 332 10.53 -16.94 10.60
CA ILE A 332 10.87 -15.75 9.81
C ILE A 332 10.39 -14.47 10.50
N LEU A 333 9.15 -14.46 11.01
CA LEU A 333 8.59 -13.32 11.74
C LEU A 333 9.41 -12.95 12.97
N ASN A 334 9.92 -13.94 13.70
CA ASN A 334 10.76 -13.70 14.88
C ASN A 334 12.08 -13.02 14.49
N LEU A 335 12.72 -13.45 13.39
CA LEU A 335 13.94 -12.82 12.88
C LEU A 335 13.70 -11.39 12.40
N MET A 336 12.59 -11.15 11.70
CA MET A 336 12.20 -9.80 11.27
C MET A 336 11.93 -8.88 12.47
N SER A 337 11.22 -9.38 13.47
CA SER A 337 10.89 -8.62 14.69
C SER A 337 12.12 -8.31 15.54
N ALA A 338 13.18 -9.11 15.43
CA ALA A 338 14.46 -8.86 16.09
C ALA A 338 15.22 -7.68 15.45
N GLU A 339 15.02 -7.43 14.16
CA GLU A 339 15.60 -6.27 13.44
C GLU A 339 14.79 -4.99 13.72
N ILE A 340 13.46 -5.06 13.60
CA ILE A 340 12.58 -3.92 13.90
C ILE A 340 11.29 -4.42 14.53
N SER A 341 11.08 -4.15 15.83
CA SER A 341 9.92 -4.69 16.54
C SER A 341 8.64 -3.85 16.39
N ALA A 342 8.80 -2.57 16.04
CA ALA A 342 7.72 -1.60 15.90
C ALA A 342 8.06 -0.55 14.84
N PRO A 343 7.05 0.08 14.21
CA PRO A 343 7.29 1.21 13.31
C PRO A 343 8.12 2.32 13.96
N LYS A 344 8.92 3.03 13.15
CA LYS A 344 9.58 4.24 13.62
C LYS A 344 8.54 5.26 14.10
N PRO A 345 8.80 5.99 15.21
CA PRO A 345 7.85 6.97 15.74
C PRO A 345 7.65 8.16 14.82
N GLU A 346 8.66 8.49 14.00
CA GLU A 346 8.62 9.60 13.07
C GLU A 346 8.79 9.09 11.63
N ILE A 347 8.02 9.69 10.72
CA ILE A 347 8.19 9.54 9.27
C ILE A 347 9.45 10.25 8.80
N SER A 348 9.99 9.79 7.66
CA SER A 348 11.18 10.37 7.04
C SER A 348 11.05 11.89 6.85
N PRO A 349 12.12 12.68 7.07
CA PRO A 349 12.11 14.12 6.80
C PRO A 349 11.94 14.45 5.31
N TYR A 350 12.17 13.49 4.42
CA TYR A 350 11.96 13.64 2.98
C TYR A 350 10.54 13.29 2.55
N ALA A 351 9.74 12.68 3.43
CA ALA A 351 8.35 12.38 3.14
C ALA A 351 7.51 13.67 3.24
N PRO A 352 6.47 13.81 2.40
CA PRO A 352 5.53 14.91 2.55
C PRO A 352 4.90 14.85 3.95
N MET A 353 4.73 16.01 4.58
CA MET A 353 3.99 16.18 5.81
C MET A 353 2.53 16.40 5.47
N ILE A 354 1.64 15.58 6.04
CA ILE A 354 0.19 15.72 5.88
C ILE A 354 -0.41 16.09 7.23
N LEU A 355 -1.08 17.23 7.28
CA LEU A 355 -1.85 17.68 8.43
C LEU A 355 -3.33 17.69 8.08
N SER A 356 -4.13 16.96 8.84
CA SER A 356 -5.58 16.96 8.68
C SER A 356 -6.25 17.82 9.74
N ILE A 357 -7.29 18.55 9.35
CA ILE A 357 -8.17 19.31 10.23
C ILE A 357 -9.62 19.08 9.83
N ASP A 358 -10.47 18.83 10.83
CA ASP A 358 -11.92 18.80 10.64
C ASP A 358 -12.46 20.23 10.78
N ILE A 359 -13.17 20.69 9.75
CA ILE A 359 -13.79 22.02 9.72
C ILE A 359 -15.32 21.89 9.64
N PRO A 360 -16.07 22.88 10.15
CA PRO A 360 -17.52 22.90 9.96
C PRO A 360 -17.89 22.96 8.47
N THR A 361 -18.94 22.25 8.07
CA THR A 361 -19.33 22.14 6.66
C THR A 361 -19.74 23.50 6.07
N GLU A 362 -20.27 24.41 6.88
CA GLU A 362 -20.55 25.79 6.48
C GLU A 362 -19.30 26.59 6.10
N SER A 363 -18.12 26.25 6.62
CA SER A 363 -16.86 26.96 6.38
C SER A 363 -16.10 26.44 5.15
N ILE A 364 -16.53 25.33 4.54
CA ILE A 364 -15.92 24.76 3.32
C ILE A 364 -15.99 25.78 2.17
N GLY A 365 -17.15 26.43 2.00
CA GLY A 365 -17.35 27.43 0.95
C GLY A 365 -16.43 28.64 1.08
N GLU A 366 -16.09 29.04 2.31
CA GLU A 366 -15.14 30.12 2.57
C GLU A 366 -13.71 29.71 2.19
N LEU A 367 -13.29 28.49 2.57
CA LEU A 367 -11.96 27.94 2.28
C LEU A 367 -11.71 27.78 0.78
N ILE A 368 -12.68 27.21 0.05
CA ILE A 368 -12.58 27.04 -1.41
C ILE A 368 -12.63 28.42 -2.09
N GLY A 369 -13.58 29.27 -1.67
CA GLY A 369 -13.86 30.56 -2.26
C GLY A 369 -14.49 30.48 -3.67
N PRO A 370 -14.91 31.62 -4.24
CA PRO A 370 -15.59 31.64 -5.53
C PRO A 370 -14.70 31.11 -6.66
N GLY A 371 -15.09 29.97 -7.24
CA GLY A 371 -14.34 29.30 -8.32
C GLY A 371 -13.00 28.67 -7.87
N GLY A 372 -12.85 28.36 -6.58
CA GLY A 372 -11.62 27.79 -6.03
C GLY A 372 -10.46 28.79 -5.94
N LYS A 373 -10.74 30.10 -5.99
CA LYS A 373 -9.69 31.14 -5.98
C LYS A 373 -8.92 31.17 -4.65
N THR A 374 -9.59 30.97 -3.53
CA THR A 374 -8.96 31.04 -2.20
C THR A 374 -8.03 29.86 -2.00
N ILE A 375 -8.51 28.64 -2.22
CA ILE A 375 -7.69 27.43 -2.09
C ILE A 375 -6.48 27.45 -3.05
N LYS A 376 -6.66 27.83 -4.32
CA LYS A 376 -5.55 27.97 -5.28
C LYS A 376 -4.50 29.00 -4.87
N ARG A 377 -4.94 30.10 -4.23
CA ARG A 377 -4.02 31.10 -3.68
C ARG A 377 -3.26 30.53 -2.50
N LEU A 378 -3.93 29.87 -1.54
CA LEU A 378 -3.27 29.26 -0.38
C LEU A 378 -2.27 28.18 -0.79
N THR A 379 -2.65 27.30 -1.71
CA THR A 379 -1.77 26.28 -2.29
C THR A 379 -0.50 26.90 -2.87
N LYS A 380 -0.63 28.02 -3.59
CA LYS A 380 0.51 28.72 -4.20
C LYS A 380 1.36 29.49 -3.19
N ASP A 381 0.73 30.21 -2.26
CA ASP A 381 1.42 31.10 -1.31
C ASP A 381 2.23 30.28 -0.29
N PHE A 382 1.71 29.12 0.13
CA PHE A 382 2.38 28.23 1.06
C PHE A 382 3.13 27.07 0.39
N GLU A 383 3.02 26.90 -0.93
CA GLU A 383 3.60 25.76 -1.67
C GLU A 383 3.17 24.40 -1.08
N VAL A 384 1.87 24.24 -0.84
CA VAL A 384 1.24 23.03 -0.27
C VAL A 384 0.05 22.61 -1.11
N ASP A 385 -0.26 21.32 -1.13
CA ASP A 385 -1.49 20.80 -1.71
C ASP A 385 -2.57 20.73 -0.63
N ILE A 386 -3.77 21.21 -0.94
CA ILE A 386 -4.90 21.24 0.00
C ILE A 386 -6.03 20.45 -0.65
N ASP A 387 -6.37 19.33 -0.02
CA ASP A 387 -7.49 18.47 -0.39
C ASP A 387 -8.64 18.67 0.60
N VAL A 388 -9.87 18.74 0.08
CA VAL A 388 -11.07 19.04 0.88
C VAL A 388 -12.14 18.00 0.56
N ASP A 389 -12.56 17.27 1.58
CA ASP A 389 -13.73 16.39 1.48
C ASP A 389 -15.00 17.19 1.81
N ASP A 390 -15.75 17.53 0.76
CA ASP A 390 -16.98 18.32 0.83
C ASP A 390 -18.10 17.64 1.66
N LEU A 391 -18.04 16.31 1.84
CA LEU A 391 -19.06 15.54 2.57
C LEU A 391 -18.76 15.47 4.06
N THR A 392 -17.49 15.30 4.42
CA THR A 392 -17.07 15.12 5.82
C THR A 392 -16.60 16.41 6.48
N GLY A 393 -16.17 17.41 5.69
CA GLY A 393 -15.51 18.61 6.20
C GLY A 393 -14.05 18.38 6.60
N LYS A 394 -13.47 17.25 6.21
CA LYS A 394 -12.06 16.94 6.47
C LYS A 394 -11.17 17.65 5.44
N VAL A 395 -10.21 18.43 5.91
CA VAL A 395 -9.23 19.12 5.06
C VAL A 395 -7.85 18.55 5.31
N SER A 396 -7.17 18.10 4.26
CA SER A 396 -5.81 17.58 4.32
C SER A 396 -4.84 18.53 3.64
N ILE A 397 -3.83 18.98 4.37
CA ILE A 397 -2.79 19.91 3.88
C ILE A 397 -1.49 19.14 3.78
N CYS A 398 -0.99 18.97 2.56
CA CYS A 398 0.19 18.18 2.22
C CYS A 398 1.32 19.10 1.73
N GLY A 399 2.52 18.97 2.28
CA GLY A 399 3.69 19.70 1.77
C GLY A 399 5.02 19.09 2.18
N ILE A 400 6.07 19.38 1.42
CA ILE A 400 7.42 18.86 1.70
C ILE A 400 8.11 19.70 2.78
N ASP A 401 7.89 21.02 2.77
CA ASP A 401 8.43 21.94 3.76
C ASP A 401 7.53 22.01 4.99
N ARG A 402 8.01 21.42 6.10
CA ARG A 402 7.25 21.33 7.36
C ARG A 402 6.84 22.68 7.92
N ASP A 403 7.66 23.72 7.76
CA ASP A 403 7.35 25.04 8.32
C ASP A 403 6.23 25.71 7.53
N LYS A 404 6.30 25.64 6.20
CA LYS A 404 5.23 26.16 5.33
C LYS A 404 3.92 25.39 5.51
N THR A 405 3.98 24.06 5.64
CA THR A 405 2.79 23.22 5.90
C THR A 405 2.14 23.57 7.23
N ASN A 406 2.93 23.79 8.29
CA ASN A 406 2.40 24.23 9.58
C ASN A 406 1.76 25.63 9.49
N LEU A 407 2.39 26.57 8.77
CA LEU A 407 1.82 27.90 8.55
C LEU A 407 0.49 27.85 7.80
N ALA A 408 0.41 27.04 6.74
CA ALA A 408 -0.84 26.81 6.01
C ALA A 408 -1.91 26.19 6.91
N TYR A 409 -1.55 25.20 7.72
CA TYR A 409 -2.47 24.59 8.69
C TYR A 409 -3.02 25.60 9.69
N GLN A 410 -2.17 26.42 10.30
CA GLN A 410 -2.62 27.45 11.24
C GLN A 410 -3.49 28.50 10.54
N TYR A 411 -3.16 28.87 9.30
CA TYR A 411 -3.94 29.80 8.51
C TYR A 411 -5.35 29.26 8.24
N VAL A 412 -5.45 28.02 7.74
CA VAL A 412 -6.73 27.36 7.47
C VAL A 412 -7.52 27.20 8.76
N LYS A 413 -6.89 26.73 9.84
CA LYS A 413 -7.53 26.60 11.16
C LYS A 413 -8.10 27.92 11.65
N ASN A 414 -7.33 29.00 11.60
CA ASN A 414 -7.80 30.31 12.07
C ASN A 414 -8.91 30.87 11.17
N MET A 415 -8.86 30.59 9.88
CA MET A 415 -9.89 30.99 8.92
C MET A 415 -11.21 30.26 9.20
N THR A 416 -11.17 28.94 9.41
CA THR A 416 -12.38 28.09 9.54
C THR A 416 -12.90 27.98 10.97
N THR A 417 -12.11 28.37 11.98
CA THR A 417 -12.59 28.39 13.37
C THR A 417 -13.74 29.39 13.51
N PRO A 418 -14.92 28.96 13.98
CA PRO A 418 -16.04 29.86 14.18
C PRO A 418 -15.72 30.87 15.27
N LEU A 419 -16.05 32.13 15.02
CA LEU A 419 -15.80 33.20 15.98
C LEU A 419 -16.87 33.20 17.08
N VAL A 420 -16.45 33.24 18.34
CA VAL A 420 -17.34 33.23 19.49
C VAL A 420 -17.57 34.64 20.00
N ILE A 421 -18.85 35.02 20.16
CA ILE A 421 -19.23 36.32 20.73
C ILE A 421 -18.71 36.39 22.17
N GLY A 422 -18.02 37.47 22.52
CA GLY A 422 -17.46 37.68 23.86
C GLY A 422 -16.02 37.17 24.07
N GLU A 423 -15.46 36.40 23.13
CA GLU A 423 -14.04 36.03 23.18
C GLU A 423 -13.11 37.17 22.76
N LYS A 424 -11.87 37.10 23.25
CA LYS A 424 -10.81 38.08 22.96
C LYS A 424 -10.00 37.60 21.76
N TYR A 425 -9.82 38.49 20.79
CA TYR A 425 -9.00 38.25 19.61
C TYR A 425 -7.96 39.36 19.45
N ASP A 426 -6.74 38.99 19.07
CA ASP A 426 -5.72 39.91 18.59
C ASP A 426 -5.95 40.12 17.09
N GLY A 427 -6.05 41.37 16.65
CA GLY A 427 -6.27 41.68 15.24
C GLY A 427 -5.39 42.81 14.73
N ILE A 428 -5.18 42.84 13.42
CA ILE A 428 -4.35 43.83 12.74
C ILE A 428 -5.27 44.83 12.02
N ILE A 429 -4.94 46.11 12.13
CA ILE A 429 -5.69 47.16 11.46
C ILE A 429 -5.41 47.14 9.95
N THR A 430 -6.42 46.81 9.16
CA THR A 430 -6.32 46.75 7.69
C THR A 430 -6.73 48.06 7.01
N ARG A 431 -7.70 48.78 7.58
CA ARG A 431 -8.16 50.06 7.05
C ARG A 431 -8.65 50.97 8.17
N VAL A 432 -8.34 52.26 8.08
CA VAL A 432 -8.80 53.27 9.05
C VAL A 432 -9.72 54.25 8.33
N GLU A 433 -10.90 54.50 8.90
CA GLU A 433 -11.86 55.50 8.45
C GLU A 433 -12.19 56.46 9.60
N LYS A 434 -12.76 57.62 9.30
CA LYS A 434 -13.09 58.63 10.35
C LYS A 434 -14.03 58.10 11.43
N TYR A 435 -14.93 57.18 11.08
CA TYR A 435 -15.95 56.64 11.97
C TYR A 435 -15.54 55.32 12.67
N GLY A 436 -14.39 54.75 12.32
CA GLY A 436 -13.95 53.48 12.90
C GLY A 436 -12.79 52.84 12.16
N VAL A 437 -12.29 51.76 12.74
CA VAL A 437 -11.14 51.03 12.22
C VAL A 437 -11.57 49.62 11.86
N PHE A 438 -11.18 49.16 10.68
CA PHE A 438 -11.36 47.78 10.23
C PHE A 438 -10.20 46.94 10.75
N VAL A 439 -10.52 45.97 11.58
CA VAL A 439 -9.55 45.08 12.23
C VAL A 439 -9.77 43.68 11.69
N GLU A 440 -8.74 43.09 11.10
CA GLU A 440 -8.74 41.69 10.70
C GLU A 440 -8.33 40.84 11.90
N ILE A 441 -9.25 40.01 12.38
CA ILE A 441 -9.08 39.16 13.58
C ILE A 441 -8.77 37.71 13.23
N ALA A 442 -9.10 37.30 12.01
CA ALA A 442 -8.74 36.03 11.41
C ALA A 442 -8.73 36.21 9.89
N PRO A 443 -8.03 35.36 9.13
CA PRO A 443 -7.90 35.54 7.70
C PRO A 443 -9.25 35.67 6.98
N GLY A 444 -9.50 36.81 6.33
CA GLY A 444 -10.76 37.10 5.65
C GLY A 444 -11.92 37.53 6.56
N LYS A 445 -11.75 37.52 7.89
CA LYS A 445 -12.74 37.97 8.88
C LYS A 445 -12.37 39.35 9.41
N VAL A 446 -12.94 40.37 8.79
CA VAL A 446 -12.73 41.78 9.14
C VAL A 446 -13.93 42.30 9.93
N GLY A 447 -13.67 42.83 11.12
CA GLY A 447 -14.67 43.51 11.94
C GLY A 447 -14.46 45.02 11.99
N LEU A 448 -15.54 45.75 12.27
CA LEU A 448 -15.49 47.19 12.47
C LEU A 448 -15.39 47.51 13.96
N LEU A 449 -14.29 48.14 14.36
CA LEU A 449 -14.16 48.82 15.64
C LEU A 449 -14.66 50.25 15.48
N HIS A 450 -15.92 50.50 15.85
CA HIS A 450 -16.49 51.85 15.79
C HIS A 450 -15.85 52.78 16.84
N THR A 451 -15.73 54.07 16.56
CA THR A 451 -15.12 55.07 17.48
C THR A 451 -15.75 55.06 18.88
N SER A 452 -17.04 54.80 18.99
CA SER A 452 -17.75 54.69 20.29
C SER A 452 -17.34 53.49 21.15
N ASN A 453 -16.66 52.50 20.58
CA ASN A 453 -16.23 51.26 21.23
C ASN A 453 -14.70 51.22 21.45
N MET A 454 -14.02 52.36 21.25
CA MET A 454 -12.56 52.50 21.42
C MET A 454 -12.13 52.92 22.84
N GLY A 455 -13.08 53.14 23.76
CA GLY A 455 -12.85 53.43 25.18
C GLY A 455 -12.58 54.90 25.53
N GLU A 456 -12.06 55.67 24.58
CA GLU A 456 -11.95 57.13 24.69
C GLU A 456 -12.97 57.81 23.76
N ASN A 457 -13.33 59.08 24.04
CA ASN A 457 -14.19 59.89 23.16
C ASN A 457 -13.42 60.30 21.89
N VAL A 458 -13.05 59.31 21.09
CA VAL A 458 -12.31 59.45 19.84
C VAL A 458 -13.28 59.97 18.78
N ARG A 459 -13.09 61.23 18.34
CA ARG A 459 -13.89 61.82 17.26
C ARG A 459 -13.43 61.37 15.88
N ASP A 460 -12.16 61.03 15.75
CA ASP A 460 -11.54 60.59 14.50
C ASP A 460 -10.58 59.44 14.80
N ALA A 461 -10.84 58.26 14.24
CA ALA A 461 -9.98 57.11 14.49
C ALA A 461 -8.59 57.24 13.85
N THR A 462 -8.44 58.09 12.83
CA THR A 462 -7.17 58.31 12.11
C THR A 462 -6.09 58.97 12.96
N THR A 463 -6.47 59.61 14.08
CA THR A 463 -5.50 60.27 14.97
C THR A 463 -4.95 59.34 16.05
N VAL A 464 -5.58 58.19 16.29
CA VAL A 464 -5.29 57.31 17.43
C VAL A 464 -4.74 55.95 16.99
N MET A 465 -5.09 55.49 15.79
CA MET A 465 -4.77 54.16 15.29
C MET A 465 -4.19 54.24 13.89
N LYS A 466 -3.13 53.49 13.61
CA LYS A 466 -2.50 53.42 12.28
C LYS A 466 -2.77 52.09 11.60
N ILE A 467 -2.69 52.09 10.27
CA ILE A 467 -2.72 50.87 9.48
C ILE A 467 -1.52 50.01 9.88
N GLY A 468 -1.77 48.72 10.16
CA GLY A 468 -0.77 47.77 10.62
C GLY A 468 -0.61 47.65 12.14
N ASP A 469 -1.26 48.50 12.94
CA ASP A 469 -1.20 48.39 14.40
C ASP A 469 -1.96 47.13 14.88
N ALA A 470 -1.40 46.44 15.88
CA ALA A 470 -2.03 45.31 16.56
C ALA A 470 -2.97 45.80 17.68
N VAL A 471 -4.20 45.30 17.71
CA VAL A 471 -5.23 45.72 18.67
C VAL A 471 -5.99 44.51 19.21
N GLN A 472 -6.17 44.47 20.53
CA GLN A 472 -7.04 43.49 21.20
C GLN A 472 -8.51 43.91 21.17
N VAL A 473 -9.35 43.03 20.65
CA VAL A 473 -10.78 43.27 20.46
C VAL A 473 -11.64 42.10 20.95
N VAL A 474 -12.86 42.41 21.36
CA VAL A 474 -13.93 41.44 21.66
C VAL A 474 -15.04 41.59 20.66
N ILE A 475 -15.61 40.48 20.20
CA ILE A 475 -16.78 40.50 19.33
C ILE A 475 -18.00 40.86 20.17
N GLY A 476 -18.56 42.04 19.91
CA GLY A 476 -19.73 42.56 20.61
C GLY A 476 -21.04 42.02 20.03
N LYS A 477 -21.16 42.02 18.70
CA LYS A 477 -22.35 41.53 17.99
C LYS A 477 -21.97 41.10 16.57
N ILE A 478 -22.66 40.09 16.06
CA ILE A 478 -22.63 39.71 14.65
C ILE A 478 -23.91 40.24 14.01
N GLU A 479 -23.79 41.12 13.00
CA GLU A 479 -24.93 41.64 12.27
C GLU A 479 -25.52 40.58 11.32
N PRO A 480 -26.82 40.65 10.96
CA PRO A 480 -27.44 39.74 10.00
C PRO A 480 -26.77 39.73 8.61
N THR A 481 -25.98 40.76 8.32
CA THR A 481 -25.20 40.90 7.08
C THR A 481 -23.85 40.19 7.12
N GLY A 482 -23.51 39.52 8.24
CA GLY A 482 -22.21 38.88 8.48
C GLY A 482 -21.12 39.82 8.98
N LYS A 483 -21.40 41.12 9.14
CA LYS A 483 -20.44 42.10 9.65
C LYS A 483 -20.26 41.97 11.17
N LEU A 484 -19.00 42.01 11.61
CA LEU A 484 -18.62 41.89 13.02
C LEU A 484 -18.49 43.28 13.65
N ASP A 485 -19.22 43.54 14.73
CA ASP A 485 -19.05 44.73 15.56
C ASP A 485 -18.05 44.43 16.69
N LEU A 486 -16.95 45.16 16.72
CA LEU A 486 -15.83 44.94 17.63
C LEU A 486 -15.81 45.97 18.75
N LYS A 487 -15.32 45.55 19.92
CA LYS A 487 -15.06 46.40 21.09
C LYS A 487 -13.61 46.27 21.52
N ARG A 488 -12.93 47.38 21.76
CA ARG A 488 -11.52 47.38 22.19
C ARG A 488 -11.40 46.89 23.63
N ILE A 489 -10.33 46.18 23.94
CA ILE A 489 -9.93 45.88 25.31
C ILE A 489 -8.88 46.92 25.75
N ILE A 490 -9.10 47.54 26.90
CA ILE A 490 -8.15 48.47 27.52
C ILE A 490 -7.92 48.00 28.95
N ASP A 491 -6.67 47.79 29.33
CA ASP A 491 -6.26 47.33 30.68
C ASP A 491 -7.03 46.09 31.18
N GLY A 492 -7.28 45.14 30.28
CA GLY A 492 -7.97 43.88 30.59
C GLY A 492 -9.50 43.98 30.70
N LYS A 493 -10.09 45.17 30.53
CA LYS A 493 -11.55 45.41 30.56
C LYS A 493 -12.08 45.80 29.17
N VAL A 494 -13.28 45.33 28.84
CA VAL A 494 -13.96 45.68 27.58
C VAL A 494 -14.39 47.14 27.65
N ALA A 495 -14.01 47.94 26.64
CA ALA A 495 -14.37 49.35 26.56
C ALA A 495 -15.90 49.54 26.62
N ALA A 496 -16.37 50.40 27.53
CA ALA A 496 -17.77 50.74 27.64
C ALA A 496 -18.19 51.62 26.45
N SER A 497 -19.33 51.30 25.83
CA SER A 497 -19.89 52.10 24.74
C SER A 497 -20.29 53.48 25.27
N THR A 498 -19.81 54.56 24.67
CA THR A 498 -20.14 55.94 25.07
C THR A 498 -21.50 56.42 24.56
N ARG A 499 -22.32 55.55 23.95
CA ARG A 499 -23.68 55.88 23.50
C ARG A 499 -24.64 55.96 24.69
N THR A 500 -24.88 57.17 25.18
CA THR A 500 -26.14 57.51 25.86
C THR A 500 -27.28 57.42 24.85
N GLY A 501 -28.21 56.48 25.02
CA GLY A 501 -29.43 56.41 24.21
C GLY A 501 -30.26 57.70 24.32
N PRO A 502 -31.14 58.01 23.34
CA PRO A 502 -31.98 59.20 23.41
C PRO A 502 -32.93 59.09 24.62
N PRO A 503 -33.24 60.21 25.31
CA PRO A 503 -34.00 60.18 26.55
C PRO A 503 -35.38 59.55 26.34
N HIS A 504 -35.74 58.69 27.28
CA HIS A 504 -37.02 58.00 27.37
C HIS A 504 -38.16 59.04 27.33
N ARG A 505 -38.86 59.15 26.19
CA ARG A 505 -40.12 59.90 26.11
C ARG A 505 -41.15 59.16 26.99
N PRO A 506 -41.82 59.83 27.94
CA PRO A 506 -42.90 59.21 28.70
C PRO A 506 -44.08 58.87 27.77
N ALA A 507 -44.72 57.74 28.05
CA ALA A 507 -45.81 57.17 27.25
C ALA A 507 -46.97 58.18 27.07
N ARG A 508 -47.36 58.44 25.82
CA ARG A 508 -48.59 59.15 25.49
C ARG A 508 -49.78 58.26 25.88
N LYS A 509 -50.72 58.82 26.66
CA LYS A 509 -52.01 58.19 26.99
C LYS A 509 -52.76 57.76 25.71
N PRO A 510 -53.45 56.61 25.71
CA PRO A 510 -54.19 56.14 24.54
C PRO A 510 -55.38 57.06 24.24
N PRO A 511 -55.70 57.34 22.96
CA PRO A 511 -56.88 58.10 22.61
C PRO A 511 -58.15 57.25 22.75
N TYR A 512 -59.17 57.95 23.24
CA TYR A 512 -60.56 57.60 23.43
C TYR A 512 -61.13 56.64 22.35
N GLN A 513 -61.71 55.51 22.79
CA GLN A 513 -62.49 54.61 21.94
C GLN A 513 -63.74 55.34 21.41
N ARG A 514 -63.81 55.51 20.08
CA ARG A 514 -65.07 55.80 19.38
C ARG A 514 -65.61 54.51 18.78
N ARG A 515 -66.71 54.01 19.37
CA ARG A 515 -67.61 53.03 18.76
C ARG A 515 -68.04 53.53 17.37
N ARG A 516 -67.84 52.72 16.34
CA ARG A 516 -68.68 52.73 15.14
C ARG A 516 -68.99 51.30 14.70
N SER A 517 -70.24 51.18 14.30
CA SER A 517 -71.04 50.04 13.90
C SER A 517 -70.72 49.48 12.52
N SER A 518 -71.08 48.20 12.36
CA SER A 518 -71.81 47.57 11.24
C SER A 518 -71.18 47.43 9.84
N GLY A 519 -71.21 46.18 9.35
CA GLY A 519 -71.09 45.73 7.95
C GLY A 519 -69.87 44.81 7.79
N GLY A 520 -69.95 43.53 7.38
CA GLY A 520 -70.95 42.79 6.63
C GLY A 520 -70.32 42.29 5.33
N GLY A 521 -70.22 40.97 5.12
CA GLY A 521 -69.69 40.28 3.92
C GLY A 521 -68.38 39.53 4.19
N ILE A 522 -68.27 38.19 4.28
CA ILE A 522 -68.64 37.04 3.40
C ILE A 522 -67.61 36.79 2.26
N ASP A 523 -67.26 35.50 2.13
CA ASP A 523 -66.42 34.72 1.18
C ASP A 523 -64.89 34.77 1.42
N ALA A 524 -64.16 33.69 1.72
CA ALA A 524 -64.12 32.28 1.24
C ALA A 524 -63.58 32.12 -0.20
N GLU A 525 -62.27 31.90 -0.31
CA GLU A 525 -61.60 30.74 -0.93
C GLU A 525 -60.10 30.73 -0.58
#